data_AF-A0A511H9U9-F1
#
_entry.id   AF-A0A511H9U9-F1
#
_cell.length_a   1.000
_cell.length_b   1.000
_cell.length_c   1.000
_cell.angle_alpha   90.00
_cell.angle_beta   90.00
_cell.angle_gamma   90.00
#
_symmetry.space_group_name_H-M   'P 1'
#
loop_
_entity.id
_entity.type
_entity.pdbx_description
1 polymer ?
#
loop_
_entity_poly.entity_id
_entity_poly.type
_entity_poly.pdbx_seq_one_letter_code
_entity_poly.pdbx_strand_id
1 'polypeptide(L)'
;MTHVMMDVIEEHLGEAGWLWGMRERAVVAPDYDLSDTSELEERLLAHVDGLVEGGPCIAGGMLRPALGEENLELVCVAALALLQTDIAPENVRSLLCEVGPAQRPSVLRALELSTRTGLDDILLPLLHHGAADIQALVLEALVFREEAPFEDLTRYLTHESAQLRRIALRGLSHPTSPTKHHMGRQTLAAALPADPHEADIDVGLTLGDRRAWANCQKRLHDKLAPPGRETMVLAAIGGGDVETAAIVDLLHPPETRAGALWALGFSGRPLAADACLPWLGDSAVAKLAGEAFSNITGLKLEGPYVLPSTQPRQEPVPLEEEDLDADIAPRPEDDLPLPHPEAIASWWHSERHRFTDGVRYLLGHPFQGEVLWTALERGPMRRRHEWARELVIRSGGTLNIPTRALAHRQRAALQQTRSRVANLPTGPFSRLNFD
;
A
#
# COMPACT_ATOMS: atom_id res chain seq x y z
N MET A 1 -39.60 -14.27 6.92
CA MET A 1 -39.08 -14.08 5.54
C MET A 1 -39.59 -15.20 4.66
N THR A 2 -39.94 -14.92 3.41
CA THR A 2 -40.21 -15.94 2.40
C THR A 2 -38.90 -16.59 1.95
N HIS A 3 -38.91 -17.86 1.55
CA HIS A 3 -37.71 -18.60 1.10
C HIS A 3 -36.94 -17.84 0.00
N VAL A 4 -37.67 -17.30 -0.99
CA VAL A 4 -37.12 -16.49 -2.08
C VAL A 4 -36.37 -15.25 -1.60
N MET A 5 -36.80 -14.64 -0.48
CA MET A 5 -36.10 -13.48 0.08
C MET A 5 -34.83 -13.87 0.85
N MET A 6 -34.73 -15.13 1.29
CA MET A 6 -33.49 -15.63 1.89
C MET A 6 -32.44 -15.94 0.82
N ASP A 7 -32.85 -16.61 -0.26
CA ASP A 7 -31.97 -16.95 -1.39
C ASP A 7 -31.30 -15.69 -1.99
N VAL A 8 -32.05 -14.59 -2.12
CA VAL A 8 -31.53 -13.31 -2.62
C VAL A 8 -30.47 -12.71 -1.70
N ILE A 9 -30.63 -12.82 -0.39
CA ILE A 9 -29.68 -12.27 0.59
C ILE A 9 -28.41 -13.13 0.65
N GLU A 10 -28.54 -14.46 0.52
CA GLU A 10 -27.39 -15.36 0.38
C GLU A 10 -26.57 -15.01 -0.87
N GLU A 11 -27.23 -14.74 -1.99
CA GLU A 11 -26.59 -14.27 -3.22
C GLU A 11 -25.88 -12.93 -3.00
N HIS A 12 -26.50 -11.97 -2.30
CA HIS A 12 -25.83 -10.70 -1.95
C HIS A 12 -24.55 -10.93 -1.13
N LEU A 13 -24.57 -11.82 -0.14
CA LEU A 13 -23.40 -12.10 0.69
C LEU A 13 -22.28 -12.78 -0.11
N GLY A 14 -22.61 -13.76 -0.95
CA GLY A 14 -21.66 -14.46 -1.81
C GLY A 14 -21.01 -13.53 -2.84
N GLU A 15 -21.82 -12.76 -3.57
CA GLU A 15 -21.33 -11.81 -4.58
C GLU A 15 -20.49 -10.69 -3.97
N ALA A 16 -20.91 -10.16 -2.81
CA ALA A 16 -20.10 -9.19 -2.08
C ALA A 16 -18.75 -9.78 -1.64
N GLY A 17 -18.72 -11.02 -1.15
CA GLY A 17 -17.46 -11.70 -0.78
C GLY A 17 -16.51 -11.82 -1.97
N TRP A 18 -17.02 -12.25 -3.12
CA TRP A 18 -16.23 -12.32 -4.35
C TRP A 18 -15.72 -10.96 -4.82
N LEU A 19 -16.57 -9.93 -4.81
CA LEU A 19 -16.21 -8.55 -5.17
C LEU A 19 -15.18 -7.96 -4.19
N TRP A 20 -15.23 -8.31 -2.91
CA TRP A 20 -14.20 -7.93 -1.94
C TRP A 20 -12.83 -8.49 -2.31
N GLY A 21 -12.77 -9.79 -2.62
CA GLY A 21 -11.53 -10.44 -3.08
C GLY A 21 -11.00 -9.83 -4.38
N MET A 22 -11.90 -9.48 -5.33
CA MET A 22 -11.51 -8.74 -6.54
C MET A 22 -10.94 -7.36 -6.21
N ARG A 23 -11.57 -6.62 -5.28
CA ARG A 23 -11.11 -5.30 -4.86
C ARG A 23 -9.70 -5.38 -4.25
N GLU A 24 -9.44 -6.33 -3.36
CA GLU A 24 -8.13 -6.48 -2.73
C GLU A 24 -7.03 -6.84 -3.75
N ARG A 25 -7.37 -7.57 -4.83
CA ARG A 25 -6.45 -7.75 -5.98
C ARG A 25 -6.27 -6.46 -6.77
N ALA A 26 -7.38 -5.78 -7.11
CA ALA A 26 -7.36 -4.57 -7.94
C ALA A 26 -6.50 -3.46 -7.32
N VAL A 27 -6.52 -3.28 -5.99
CA VAL A 27 -5.73 -2.22 -5.34
C VAL A 27 -4.22 -2.39 -5.45
N VAL A 28 -3.74 -3.58 -5.82
CA VAL A 28 -2.34 -3.89 -6.06
C VAL A 28 -2.07 -4.39 -7.47
N ALA A 29 -3.02 -4.25 -8.42
CA ALA A 29 -2.89 -4.79 -9.76
C ALA A 29 -2.11 -3.86 -10.71
N PRO A 30 -1.35 -4.41 -11.69
CA PRO A 30 -0.64 -3.64 -12.71
C PRO A 30 -1.53 -3.10 -13.83
N ASP A 31 -2.69 -3.71 -14.04
CA ASP A 31 -3.61 -3.51 -15.17
C ASP A 31 -4.90 -2.80 -14.77
N TYR A 32 -5.07 -2.46 -13.48
CA TYR A 32 -6.16 -1.63 -12.98
C TYR A 32 -5.70 -0.20 -12.73
N ASP A 33 -6.62 0.75 -12.93
CA ASP A 33 -6.53 2.09 -12.41
C ASP A 33 -7.58 2.37 -11.30
N LEU A 34 -7.62 3.62 -10.80
CA LEU A 34 -8.56 4.03 -9.76
C LEU A 34 -10.02 4.05 -10.26
N SER A 35 -10.25 4.25 -11.56
CA SER A 35 -11.58 4.18 -12.16
C SER A 35 -12.09 2.74 -12.14
N ASP A 36 -11.30 1.79 -12.64
CA ASP A 36 -11.65 0.37 -12.65
C ASP A 36 -11.95 -0.14 -11.23
N THR A 37 -11.11 0.25 -10.26
CA THR A 37 -11.30 -0.11 -8.84
C THR A 37 -12.59 0.49 -8.27
N SER A 38 -12.96 1.72 -8.67
CA SER A 38 -14.20 2.36 -8.23
C SER A 38 -15.44 1.63 -8.70
N GLU A 39 -15.44 1.11 -9.93
CA GLU A 39 -16.59 0.36 -10.47
C GLU A 39 -16.80 -0.96 -9.70
N LEU A 40 -15.71 -1.63 -9.31
CA LEU A 40 -15.77 -2.80 -8.43
C LEU A 40 -16.32 -2.45 -7.05
N GLU A 41 -15.84 -1.35 -6.46
CA GLU A 41 -16.30 -0.90 -5.14
C GLU A 41 -17.77 -0.46 -5.15
N GLU A 42 -18.24 0.20 -6.20
CA GLU A 42 -19.65 0.59 -6.34
C GLU A 42 -20.57 -0.64 -6.33
N ARG A 43 -20.20 -1.69 -7.07
CA ARG A 43 -20.92 -2.97 -7.07
C ARG A 43 -20.86 -3.65 -5.70
N LEU A 44 -19.68 -3.71 -5.10
CA LEU A 44 -19.49 -4.29 -3.77
C LEU A 44 -20.40 -3.62 -2.74
N LEU A 45 -20.39 -2.28 -2.70
CA LEU A 45 -21.18 -1.50 -1.75
C LEU A 45 -22.67 -1.66 -2.01
N ALA A 46 -23.12 -1.78 -3.27
CA ALA A 46 -24.53 -2.06 -3.58
C ALA A 46 -25.00 -3.42 -3.02
N HIS A 47 -24.16 -4.47 -3.06
CA HIS A 47 -24.50 -5.74 -2.41
C HIS A 47 -24.48 -5.62 -0.88
N VAL A 48 -23.53 -4.87 -0.31
CA VAL A 48 -23.49 -4.58 1.14
C VAL A 48 -24.76 -3.84 1.58
N ASP A 49 -25.21 -2.83 0.83
CA ASP A 49 -26.46 -2.12 1.10
C ASP A 49 -27.66 -3.09 1.08
N GLY A 50 -27.70 -4.03 0.13
CA GLY A 50 -28.71 -5.10 0.08
C GLY A 50 -28.73 -5.96 1.35
N LEU A 51 -27.57 -6.25 1.95
CA LEU A 51 -27.48 -6.98 3.22
C LEU A 51 -28.00 -6.13 4.39
N VAL A 52 -27.69 -4.84 4.40
CA VAL A 52 -28.12 -3.89 5.45
C VAL A 52 -29.64 -3.72 5.45
N GLU A 53 -30.27 -3.65 4.28
CA GLU A 53 -31.74 -3.57 4.12
C GLU A 53 -32.47 -4.82 4.68
N GLY A 54 -31.76 -5.96 4.79
CA GLY A 54 -32.26 -7.16 5.46
C GLY A 54 -32.54 -6.99 6.97
N GLY A 55 -31.98 -5.94 7.59
CA GLY A 55 -32.25 -5.53 8.96
C GLY A 55 -31.79 -6.54 10.03
N PRO A 56 -32.32 -6.44 11.28
CA PRO A 56 -31.83 -7.21 12.42
C PRO A 56 -31.91 -8.74 12.25
N CYS A 57 -32.86 -9.23 11.44
CA CYS A 57 -33.00 -10.66 11.17
C CYS A 57 -31.81 -11.20 10.37
N ILE A 58 -31.38 -10.49 9.32
CA ILE A 58 -30.21 -10.87 8.52
C ILE A 58 -28.93 -10.64 9.31
N ALA A 59 -28.82 -9.53 10.04
CA ALA A 59 -27.69 -9.25 10.91
C ALA A 59 -27.44 -10.38 11.91
N GLY A 60 -28.48 -10.82 12.62
CA GLY A 60 -28.37 -11.89 13.61
C GLY A 60 -28.27 -13.29 13.01
N GLY A 61 -29.07 -13.59 11.99
CA GLY A 61 -29.22 -14.94 11.44
C GLY A 61 -28.17 -15.34 10.41
N MET A 62 -27.48 -14.39 9.79
CA MET A 62 -26.53 -14.65 8.71
C MET A 62 -25.20 -13.92 8.87
N LEU A 63 -25.21 -12.61 9.07
CA LEU A 63 -23.97 -11.83 9.09
C LEU A 63 -23.12 -12.15 10.32
N ARG A 64 -23.74 -12.29 11.51
CA ARG A 64 -23.01 -12.70 12.72
C ARG A 64 -22.38 -14.09 12.62
N PRO A 65 -23.11 -15.14 12.18
CA PRO A 65 -22.50 -16.44 11.88
C PRO A 65 -21.33 -16.36 10.88
N ALA A 66 -21.46 -15.55 9.84
CA ALA A 66 -20.44 -15.39 8.80
C ALA A 66 -19.10 -14.86 9.33
N LEU A 67 -19.07 -14.20 10.50
CA LEU A 67 -17.82 -13.78 11.16
C LEU A 67 -16.96 -14.94 11.64
N GLY A 68 -17.53 -16.14 11.77
CA GLY A 68 -16.83 -17.36 12.18
C GLY A 68 -16.36 -18.23 11.02
N GLU A 69 -16.60 -17.82 9.77
CA GLU A 69 -16.23 -18.57 8.57
C GLU A 69 -14.71 -18.57 8.34
N GLU A 70 -14.25 -19.56 7.58
CA GLU A 70 -12.85 -19.63 7.11
C GLU A 70 -12.60 -18.70 5.93
N ASN A 71 -13.64 -18.37 5.16
CA ASN A 71 -13.57 -17.43 4.05
C ASN A 71 -13.46 -15.99 4.60
N LEU A 72 -12.25 -15.44 4.56
CA LEU A 72 -11.93 -14.14 5.14
C LEU A 72 -12.58 -12.96 4.40
N GLU A 73 -12.88 -13.11 3.11
CA GLU A 73 -13.63 -12.13 2.33
C GLU A 73 -15.08 -12.02 2.81
N LEU A 74 -15.73 -13.15 3.12
CA LEU A 74 -17.07 -13.15 3.72
C LEU A 74 -17.07 -12.49 5.10
N VAL A 75 -16.04 -12.75 5.92
CA VAL A 75 -15.88 -12.09 7.22
C VAL A 75 -15.77 -10.57 7.05
N CYS A 76 -15.01 -10.08 6.07
CA CYS A 76 -14.89 -8.65 5.79
C CYS A 76 -16.24 -8.01 5.44
N VAL A 77 -16.98 -8.65 4.53
CA VAL A 77 -18.29 -8.17 4.07
C VAL A 77 -19.30 -8.19 5.20
N ALA A 78 -19.37 -9.27 5.96
CA ALA A 78 -20.27 -9.40 7.10
C ALA A 78 -19.98 -8.35 8.16
N ALA A 79 -18.70 -8.14 8.50
CA ALA A 79 -18.27 -7.09 9.42
C ALA A 79 -18.65 -5.69 8.91
N LEU A 80 -18.42 -5.40 7.62
CA LEU A 80 -18.77 -4.11 7.04
C LEU A 80 -20.29 -3.87 7.05
N ALA A 81 -21.08 -4.86 6.67
CA ALA A 81 -22.55 -4.79 6.68
C ALA A 81 -23.10 -4.62 8.11
N LEU A 82 -22.52 -5.33 9.10
CA LEU A 82 -22.90 -5.16 10.51
C LEU A 82 -22.60 -3.76 11.03
N LEU A 83 -21.42 -3.22 10.73
CA LEU A 83 -21.06 -1.83 11.07
C LEU A 83 -22.01 -0.81 10.44
N GLN A 84 -22.62 -1.14 9.30
CA GLN A 84 -23.59 -0.27 8.66
C GLN A 84 -25.02 -0.46 9.19
N THR A 85 -25.36 -1.63 9.70
CA THR A 85 -26.70 -1.93 10.21
C THR A 85 -26.92 -1.32 11.60
N ASP A 86 -25.97 -1.52 12.52
CA ASP A 86 -26.09 -1.05 13.90
C ASP A 86 -24.71 -0.80 14.53
N ILE A 87 -24.46 0.46 14.89
CA ILE A 87 -23.23 0.90 15.53
C ILE A 87 -23.33 0.96 17.06
N ALA A 88 -24.32 0.32 17.68
CA ALA A 88 -24.40 0.26 19.13
C ALA A 88 -23.05 -0.23 19.73
N PRO A 89 -22.50 0.43 20.77
CA PRO A 89 -21.17 0.12 21.28
C PRO A 89 -20.94 -1.36 21.63
N GLU A 90 -21.98 -2.04 22.11
CA GLU A 90 -22.00 -3.47 22.40
C GLU A 90 -21.80 -4.33 21.16
N ASN A 91 -22.34 -3.92 20.00
CA ASN A 91 -22.21 -4.66 18.75
C ASN A 91 -20.82 -4.52 18.15
N VAL A 92 -20.27 -3.30 18.15
CA VAL A 92 -18.89 -3.06 17.68
C VAL A 92 -17.89 -3.76 18.60
N ARG A 93 -18.14 -3.76 19.93
CA ARG A 93 -17.35 -4.54 20.88
C ARG A 93 -17.43 -6.04 20.59
N SER A 94 -18.62 -6.60 20.39
CA SER A 94 -18.82 -8.00 20.05
C SER A 94 -18.06 -8.37 18.77
N LEU A 95 -18.15 -7.53 17.72
CA LEU A 95 -17.42 -7.72 16.47
C LEU A 95 -15.89 -7.84 16.65
N LEU A 96 -15.32 -7.08 17.60
CA LEU A 96 -13.89 -7.07 17.88
C LEU A 96 -13.44 -8.17 18.84
N CYS A 97 -14.27 -8.50 19.84
CA CYS A 97 -13.89 -9.37 20.94
C CYS A 97 -14.28 -10.84 20.72
N GLU A 98 -15.28 -11.13 19.89
CA GLU A 98 -15.81 -12.49 19.71
C GLU A 98 -15.19 -13.24 18.52
N VAL A 99 -14.49 -12.52 17.64
CA VAL A 99 -13.80 -13.13 16.50
C VAL A 99 -12.44 -13.74 16.89
N GLY A 100 -12.10 -14.86 16.25
CA GLY A 100 -10.82 -15.52 16.43
C GLY A 100 -9.65 -14.70 15.88
N PRO A 101 -8.39 -14.99 16.29
CA PRO A 101 -7.21 -14.26 15.81
C PRO A 101 -7.06 -14.22 14.28
N ALA A 102 -7.50 -15.28 13.58
CA ALA A 102 -7.45 -15.37 12.12
C ALA A 102 -8.40 -14.38 11.42
N GLN A 103 -9.54 -14.06 12.03
CA GLN A 103 -10.56 -13.18 11.46
C GLN A 103 -10.35 -11.70 11.83
N ARG A 104 -9.51 -11.39 12.81
CA ARG A 104 -9.24 -10.01 13.25
C ARG A 104 -8.77 -9.08 12.12
N PRO A 105 -7.88 -9.48 11.19
CA PRO A 105 -7.51 -8.63 10.06
C PRO A 105 -8.71 -8.25 9.17
N SER A 106 -9.65 -9.18 8.96
CA SER A 106 -10.88 -8.90 8.19
C SER A 106 -11.78 -7.88 8.88
N VAL A 107 -11.96 -8.01 10.19
CA VAL A 107 -12.73 -7.05 10.99
C VAL A 107 -12.05 -5.67 11.01
N LEU A 108 -10.72 -5.63 11.19
CA LEU A 108 -9.95 -4.39 11.07
C LEU A 108 -10.17 -3.74 9.71
N ARG A 109 -10.07 -4.51 8.62
CA ARG A 109 -10.26 -4.01 7.27
C ARG A 109 -11.67 -3.44 7.05
N ALA A 110 -12.69 -4.06 7.62
CA ALA A 110 -14.05 -3.53 7.61
C ALA A 110 -14.18 -2.19 8.37
N LEU A 111 -13.52 -2.05 9.53
CA LEU A 111 -13.49 -0.79 10.29
C LEU A 111 -12.79 0.34 9.51
N GLU A 112 -11.66 0.01 8.87
CA GLU A 112 -10.89 0.93 8.04
C GLU A 112 -11.69 1.48 6.85
N LEU A 113 -12.48 0.61 6.20
CA LEU A 113 -13.25 0.94 5.00
C LEU A 113 -14.68 1.40 5.29
N SER A 114 -15.17 1.27 6.53
CA SER A 114 -16.50 1.74 6.92
C SER A 114 -16.66 3.25 6.66
N THR A 115 -17.75 3.63 6.00
CA THR A 115 -18.12 5.02 5.74
C THR A 115 -18.99 5.62 6.85
N ARG A 116 -19.24 4.86 7.93
CA ARG A 116 -20.09 5.31 9.04
C ARG A 116 -19.40 6.39 9.86
N THR A 117 -20.16 7.45 10.13
CA THR A 117 -19.76 8.59 10.98
C THR A 117 -19.99 8.26 12.45
N GLY A 118 -19.15 8.77 13.35
CA GLY A 118 -19.27 8.55 14.79
C GLY A 118 -18.74 7.18 15.26
N LEU A 119 -18.01 6.47 14.41
CA LEU A 119 -17.38 5.20 14.78
C LEU A 119 -16.25 5.42 15.80
N ASP A 120 -15.55 6.56 15.72
CA ASP A 120 -14.54 7.01 16.66
C ASP A 120 -15.06 7.11 18.09
N ASP A 121 -16.27 7.66 18.30
CA ASP A 121 -16.90 7.74 19.63
C ASP A 121 -17.08 6.37 20.30
N ILE A 122 -17.23 5.31 19.50
CA ILE A 122 -17.38 3.93 19.95
C ILE A 122 -16.02 3.24 20.13
N LEU A 123 -15.07 3.54 19.24
CA LEU A 123 -13.74 2.96 19.24
C LEU A 123 -12.86 3.52 20.37
N LEU A 124 -12.97 4.80 20.71
CA LEU A 124 -12.14 5.43 21.74
C LEU A 124 -12.26 4.78 23.13
N PRO A 125 -13.46 4.45 23.65
CA PRO A 125 -13.59 3.68 24.88
C PRO A 125 -12.89 2.32 24.84
N LEU A 126 -12.90 1.64 23.68
CA LEU A 126 -12.21 0.36 23.48
C LEU A 126 -10.69 0.53 23.41
N LEU A 127 -10.21 1.65 22.86
CA LEU A 127 -8.80 2.02 22.90
C LEU A 127 -8.35 2.22 24.36
N HIS A 128 -9.12 2.94 25.18
CA HIS A 128 -8.68 3.27 26.55
C HIS A 128 -8.81 2.12 27.54
N HIS A 129 -9.82 1.25 27.39
CA HIS A 129 -10.16 0.23 28.39
C HIS A 129 -10.10 -1.22 27.88
N GLY A 130 -9.74 -1.43 26.61
CA GLY A 130 -9.60 -2.75 26.01
C GLY A 130 -8.32 -3.48 26.43
N ALA A 131 -8.28 -4.79 26.16
CA ALA A 131 -7.05 -5.58 26.23
C ALA A 131 -6.07 -5.14 25.13
N ALA A 132 -4.76 -5.35 25.34
CA ALA A 132 -3.71 -4.80 24.48
C ALA A 132 -3.83 -5.17 22.98
N ASP A 133 -4.34 -6.36 22.67
CA ASP A 133 -4.60 -6.82 21.31
C ASP A 133 -5.76 -6.06 20.65
N ILE A 134 -6.85 -5.83 21.40
CA ILE A 134 -7.98 -4.99 20.98
C ILE A 134 -7.53 -3.52 20.84
N GLN A 135 -6.75 -3.00 21.78
CA GLN A 135 -6.20 -1.64 21.69
C GLN A 135 -5.37 -1.46 20.41
N ALA A 136 -4.55 -2.46 20.05
CA ALA A 136 -3.75 -2.39 18.84
C ALA A 136 -4.63 -2.35 17.59
N LEU A 137 -5.65 -3.21 17.50
CA LEU A 137 -6.59 -3.24 16.38
C LEU A 137 -7.35 -1.91 16.26
N VAL A 138 -7.88 -1.41 17.38
CA VAL A 138 -8.63 -0.15 17.43
C VAL A 138 -7.74 1.04 17.06
N LEU A 139 -6.51 1.09 17.58
CA LEU A 139 -5.57 2.16 17.26
C LEU A 139 -5.20 2.14 15.77
N GLU A 140 -5.01 0.95 15.18
CA GLU A 140 -4.74 0.80 13.74
C GLU A 140 -5.89 1.39 12.91
N ALA A 141 -7.14 1.02 13.24
CA ALA A 141 -8.33 1.52 12.56
C ALA A 141 -8.43 3.05 12.67
N LEU A 142 -8.26 3.60 13.87
CA LEU A 142 -8.32 5.05 14.10
C LEU A 142 -7.20 5.80 13.36
N VAL A 143 -5.99 5.24 13.29
CA VAL A 143 -4.87 5.83 12.54
C VAL A 143 -5.16 5.82 11.03
N PHE A 144 -5.65 4.71 10.49
CA PHE A 144 -6.03 4.61 9.07
C PHE A 144 -7.16 5.58 8.68
N ARG A 145 -8.08 5.82 9.61
CA ARG A 145 -9.21 6.74 9.44
C ARG A 145 -8.85 8.20 9.69
N GLU A 146 -7.62 8.47 10.15
CA GLU A 146 -7.16 9.80 10.58
C GLU A 146 -7.99 10.39 11.74
N GLU A 147 -8.57 9.52 12.57
CA GLU A 147 -9.45 9.85 13.70
C GLU A 147 -8.77 9.67 15.08
N ALA A 148 -7.54 9.14 15.12
CA ALA A 148 -6.80 8.93 16.36
C ALA A 148 -6.43 10.25 17.07
N PRO A 149 -6.81 10.46 18.35
CA PRO A 149 -6.44 11.65 19.11
C PRO A 149 -4.93 11.75 19.31
N PHE A 150 -4.39 12.96 19.18
CA PHE A 150 -2.96 13.21 19.29
C PHE A 150 -2.42 12.82 20.67
N GLU A 151 -3.18 13.12 21.72
CA GLU A 151 -2.85 12.80 23.11
C GLU A 151 -2.73 11.29 23.32
N ASP A 152 -3.61 10.50 22.71
CA ASP A 152 -3.54 9.04 22.77
C ASP A 152 -2.32 8.52 22.01
N LEU A 153 -2.06 9.03 20.80
CA LEU A 153 -0.87 8.67 20.04
C LEU A 153 0.41 8.92 20.85
N THR A 154 0.55 10.09 21.48
CA THR A 154 1.72 10.38 22.32
C THR A 154 1.83 9.46 23.54
N ARG A 155 0.71 9.10 24.18
CA ARG A 155 0.68 8.15 25.30
C ARG A 155 1.18 6.77 24.88
N TYR A 156 0.78 6.28 23.72
CA TYR A 156 1.15 4.94 23.25
C TYR A 156 2.61 4.81 22.82
N LEU A 157 3.35 5.91 22.59
CA LEU A 157 4.77 5.85 22.26
C LEU A 157 5.65 5.27 23.38
N THR A 158 5.23 5.39 24.64
CA THR A 158 5.95 4.83 25.79
C THR A 158 5.34 3.52 26.28
N HIS A 159 4.40 2.95 25.53
CA HIS A 159 3.72 1.72 25.90
C HIS A 159 4.66 0.51 25.84
N GLU A 160 4.45 -0.52 26.66
CA GLU A 160 5.30 -1.73 26.70
C GLU A 160 5.25 -2.55 25.40
N SER A 161 4.07 -2.62 24.78
CA SER A 161 3.86 -3.27 23.48
C SER A 161 4.56 -2.52 22.35
N ALA A 162 5.51 -3.19 21.70
CA ALA A 162 6.19 -2.67 20.50
C ALA A 162 5.24 -2.45 19.32
N GLN A 163 4.15 -3.23 19.24
CA GLN A 163 3.14 -3.03 18.21
C GLN A 163 2.44 -1.68 18.40
N LEU A 164 1.87 -1.41 19.58
CA LEU A 164 1.18 -0.16 19.87
C LEU A 164 2.07 1.08 19.65
N ARG A 165 3.35 1.01 20.06
CA ARG A 165 4.31 2.08 19.78
C ARG A 165 4.44 2.40 18.29
N ARG A 166 4.54 1.38 17.43
CA ARG A 166 4.67 1.56 15.97
C ARG A 166 3.41 2.11 15.33
N ILE A 167 2.24 1.69 15.79
CA ILE A 167 0.96 2.22 15.29
C ILE A 167 0.84 3.70 15.66
N ALA A 168 1.14 4.03 16.93
CA ALA A 168 1.14 5.40 17.40
C ALA A 168 2.12 6.29 16.62
N LEU A 169 3.32 5.75 16.33
CA LEU A 169 4.33 6.43 15.54
C LEU A 169 3.80 6.79 14.13
N ARG A 170 3.18 5.84 13.42
CA ARG A 170 2.54 6.08 12.12
C ARG A 170 1.38 7.08 12.20
N GLY A 171 0.62 7.08 13.29
CA GLY A 171 -0.42 8.10 13.50
C GLY A 171 0.16 9.51 13.60
N LEU A 172 1.33 9.67 14.21
CA LEU A 172 2.00 10.97 14.35
C LEU A 172 2.63 11.48 13.06
N SER A 173 2.85 10.62 12.05
CA SER A 173 3.40 11.04 10.76
C SER A 173 2.39 11.75 9.86
N HIS A 174 1.13 11.89 10.30
CA HIS A 174 0.04 12.53 9.56
C HIS A 174 -0.52 13.71 10.38
N PRO A 175 0.20 14.85 10.44
CA PRO A 175 -0.18 15.96 11.30
C PRO A 175 -1.47 16.66 10.85
N THR A 176 -2.45 16.74 11.74
CA THR A 176 -3.70 17.49 11.54
C THR A 176 -3.53 19.01 11.72
N SER A 177 -2.39 19.48 12.23
CA SER A 177 -2.06 20.91 12.34
C SER A 177 -0.55 21.16 12.40
N PRO A 178 -0.06 22.38 12.09
CA PRO A 178 1.36 22.73 12.23
C PRO A 178 1.90 22.52 13.66
N THR A 179 1.10 22.83 14.68
CA THR A 179 1.48 22.62 16.09
C THR A 179 1.71 21.14 16.38
N LYS A 180 0.76 20.28 15.97
CA LYS A 180 0.89 18.82 16.14
C LYS A 180 2.04 18.24 15.33
N HIS A 181 2.34 18.82 14.16
CA HIS A 181 3.52 18.46 13.39
C HIS A 181 4.81 18.74 14.20
N HIS A 182 4.98 19.96 14.71
CA HIS A 182 6.14 20.31 15.51
C HIS A 182 6.29 19.42 16.76
N MET A 183 5.18 19.18 17.47
CA MET A 183 5.17 18.28 18.63
C MET A 183 5.55 16.85 18.23
N GLY A 184 4.94 16.30 17.17
CA GLY A 184 5.25 14.95 16.67
C GLY A 184 6.73 14.78 16.33
N ARG A 185 7.36 15.79 15.72
CA ARG A 185 8.81 15.79 15.44
C ARG A 185 9.66 15.75 16.71
N GLN A 186 9.32 16.57 17.71
CA GLN A 186 10.03 16.55 19.00
C GLN A 186 9.86 15.22 19.72
N THR A 187 8.66 14.66 19.70
CA THR A 187 8.37 13.39 20.36
C THR A 187 9.07 12.22 19.67
N LEU A 188 9.08 12.20 18.33
CA LEU A 188 9.83 11.22 17.54
C LEU A 188 11.33 11.27 17.86
N ALA A 189 11.89 12.48 17.93
CA ALA A 189 13.32 12.65 18.17
C ALA A 189 13.79 11.99 19.48
N ALA A 190 12.93 12.01 20.51
CA ALA A 190 13.14 11.36 21.80
C ALA A 190 12.85 9.85 21.79
N ALA A 191 11.97 9.36 20.91
CA ALA A 191 11.49 7.99 20.90
C ALA A 191 12.26 7.04 19.95
N LEU A 192 12.85 7.54 18.86
CA LEU A 192 13.58 6.71 17.90
C LEU A 192 14.85 6.13 18.55
N PRO A 193 15.01 4.79 18.59
CA PRO A 193 16.26 4.18 19.04
C PRO A 193 17.37 4.40 18.00
N ALA A 194 18.62 4.13 18.40
CA ALA A 194 19.77 4.31 17.52
C ALA A 194 19.72 3.43 16.26
N ASP A 195 19.17 2.22 16.37
CA ASP A 195 18.87 1.31 15.27
C ASP A 195 17.35 1.06 15.20
N PRO A 196 16.59 1.92 14.50
CA PRO A 196 15.13 1.90 14.46
C PRO A 196 14.60 0.73 13.62
N HIS A 197 13.43 0.17 13.94
CA HIS A 197 12.84 -0.85 13.06
C HIS A 197 12.59 -0.26 11.67
N GLU A 198 12.55 -1.06 10.60
CA GLU A 198 12.36 -0.55 9.23
C GLU A 198 11.10 0.32 9.08
N ALA A 199 9.99 -0.11 9.70
CA ALA A 199 8.75 0.68 9.79
C ALA A 199 8.92 2.05 10.49
N ASP A 200 9.89 2.21 11.39
CA ASP A 200 10.14 3.47 12.10
C ASP A 200 10.98 4.44 11.23
N ILE A 201 11.77 3.92 10.27
CA ILE A 201 12.53 4.75 9.32
C ILE A 201 11.57 5.58 8.47
N ASP A 202 10.47 4.97 8.02
CA ASP A 202 9.47 5.65 7.18
C ASP A 202 8.84 6.87 7.88
N VAL A 203 8.45 6.69 9.14
CA VAL A 203 7.94 7.80 9.97
C VAL A 203 9.04 8.82 10.24
N GLY A 204 10.25 8.36 10.53
CA GLY A 204 11.42 9.21 10.71
C GLY A 204 11.68 10.11 9.51
N LEU A 205 11.62 9.57 8.29
CA LEU A 205 11.77 10.32 7.05
C LEU A 205 10.62 11.32 6.86
N THR A 206 9.39 10.90 7.14
CA THR A 206 8.20 11.76 7.05
C THR A 206 8.27 12.94 8.00
N LEU A 207 8.78 12.74 9.21
CA LEU A 207 8.95 13.80 10.21
C LEU A 207 10.31 14.53 10.10
N GLY A 208 11.11 14.20 9.09
CA GLY A 208 12.35 14.88 8.78
C GLY A 208 13.55 14.60 9.68
N ASP A 209 13.61 13.41 10.30
CA ASP A 209 14.76 12.98 11.08
C ASP A 209 15.90 12.50 10.16
N ARG A 210 17.03 13.23 10.16
CA ARG A 210 18.23 12.87 9.40
C ARG A 210 18.81 11.52 9.81
N ARG A 211 18.60 11.07 11.06
CA ARG A 211 19.03 9.75 11.53
C ARG A 211 18.27 8.63 10.84
N ALA A 212 17.02 8.85 10.46
CA ALA A 212 16.24 7.87 9.71
C ALA A 212 16.85 7.64 8.31
N TRP A 213 17.21 8.71 7.60
CA TRP A 213 17.91 8.61 6.33
C TRP A 213 19.28 7.94 6.46
N ALA A 214 20.07 8.31 7.48
CA ALA A 214 21.36 7.68 7.73
C ALA A 214 21.25 6.18 8.02
N ASN A 215 20.21 5.76 8.76
CA ASN A 215 19.94 4.33 9.01
C ASN A 215 19.50 3.60 7.73
N CYS A 216 18.68 4.23 6.88
CA CYS A 216 18.32 3.69 5.57
C CYS A 216 19.57 3.44 4.71
N GLN A 217 20.47 4.42 4.62
CA GLN A 217 21.74 4.30 3.89
C GLN A 217 22.65 3.23 4.49
N LYS A 218 22.77 3.18 5.82
CA LYS A 218 23.57 2.16 6.52
C LYS A 218 23.09 0.75 6.16
N ARG A 219 21.78 0.52 6.13
CA ARG A 219 21.18 -0.79 5.79
C ARG A 219 21.36 -1.17 4.34
N LEU A 220 21.23 -0.21 3.42
CA LEU A 220 21.47 -0.44 2.00
C LEU A 220 22.90 -0.95 1.75
N HIS A 221 23.87 -0.46 2.52
CA HIS A 221 25.29 -0.79 2.38
C HIS A 221 25.79 -1.86 3.37
N ASP A 222 24.89 -2.51 4.11
CA ASP A 222 25.30 -3.57 5.04
C ASP A 222 25.79 -4.80 4.25
N LYS A 223 27.02 -5.24 4.55
CA LYS A 223 27.62 -6.42 3.91
C LYS A 223 27.26 -7.71 4.61
N LEU A 224 26.73 -7.64 5.83
CA LEU A 224 26.40 -8.81 6.65
C LEU A 224 25.00 -9.33 6.39
N ALA A 225 24.08 -8.47 5.94
CA ALA A 225 22.71 -8.82 5.63
C ALA A 225 22.23 -8.05 4.40
N PRO A 226 21.59 -8.72 3.41
CA PRO A 226 21.01 -8.01 2.27
C PRO A 226 19.89 -7.07 2.73
N PRO A 227 19.75 -5.89 2.12
CA PRO A 227 18.69 -4.97 2.48
C PRO A 227 17.32 -5.51 2.08
N GLY A 228 16.32 -5.26 2.92
CA GLY A 228 14.93 -5.54 2.59
C GLY A 228 14.42 -4.67 1.44
N ARG A 229 13.31 -5.11 0.82
CA ARG A 229 12.64 -4.40 -0.28
C ARG A 229 12.29 -2.95 0.09
N GLU A 230 11.77 -2.72 1.29
CA GLU A 230 11.34 -1.40 1.75
C GLU A 230 12.52 -0.42 1.87
N THR A 231 13.65 -0.87 2.43
CA THR A 231 14.91 -0.11 2.48
C THR A 231 15.38 0.29 1.07
N MET A 232 15.34 -0.64 0.10
CA MET A 232 15.71 -0.32 -1.28
C MET A 232 14.77 0.70 -1.91
N VAL A 233 13.46 0.61 -1.66
CA VAL A 233 12.46 1.57 -2.18
C VAL A 233 12.69 2.97 -1.60
N LEU A 234 12.89 3.08 -0.28
CA LEU A 234 13.21 4.35 0.36
C LEU A 234 14.49 4.97 -0.20
N ALA A 235 15.53 4.15 -0.39
CA ALA A 235 16.78 4.57 -1.00
C ALA A 235 16.61 5.02 -2.45
N ALA A 236 15.78 4.34 -3.24
CA ALA A 236 15.49 4.72 -4.62
C ALA A 236 14.74 6.05 -4.70
N ILE A 237 13.70 6.24 -3.90
CA ILE A 237 12.88 7.46 -3.88
C ILE A 237 13.68 8.67 -3.38
N GLY A 238 14.45 8.46 -2.30
CA GLY A 238 15.14 9.52 -1.58
C GLY A 238 16.58 9.80 -2.03
N GLY A 239 17.19 8.86 -2.75
CA GLY A 239 18.60 8.86 -3.06
C GLY A 239 19.00 9.56 -4.36
N GLY A 240 20.32 9.60 -4.56
CA GLY A 240 20.96 10.06 -5.79
C GLY A 240 21.49 8.90 -6.62
N ASP A 241 22.48 9.22 -7.45
CA ASP A 241 23.15 8.24 -8.30
C ASP A 241 23.96 7.23 -7.47
N VAL A 242 24.44 7.62 -6.28
CA VAL A 242 25.17 6.73 -5.35
C VAL A 242 24.27 5.60 -4.84
N GLU A 243 23.11 5.94 -4.26
CA GLU A 243 22.16 4.94 -3.79
C GLU A 243 21.60 4.11 -4.95
N THR A 244 21.35 4.74 -6.10
CA THR A 244 20.88 4.01 -7.29
C THR A 244 21.90 2.98 -7.75
N ALA A 245 23.18 3.34 -7.82
CA ALA A 245 24.25 2.40 -8.18
C ALA A 245 24.34 1.23 -7.19
N ALA A 246 24.18 1.49 -5.89
CA ALA A 246 24.15 0.44 -4.88
C ALA A 246 22.97 -0.53 -5.07
N ILE A 247 21.79 -0.03 -5.47
CA ILE A 247 20.64 -0.89 -5.80
C ILE A 247 20.88 -1.67 -7.10
N VAL A 248 21.58 -1.08 -8.08
CA VAL A 248 21.98 -1.80 -9.31
C VAL A 248 22.89 -2.98 -9.00
N ASP A 249 23.84 -2.83 -8.07
CA ASP A 249 24.71 -3.93 -7.64
C ASP A 249 23.90 -5.11 -7.04
N LEU A 250 22.75 -4.83 -6.43
CA LEU A 250 21.82 -5.83 -5.86
C LEU A 250 21.00 -6.58 -6.91
N LEU A 251 21.17 -6.30 -8.21
CA LEU A 251 20.60 -7.11 -9.28
C LEU A 251 21.35 -8.42 -9.49
N HIS A 252 22.62 -8.49 -9.09
CA HIS A 252 23.45 -9.69 -9.30
C HIS A 252 23.01 -10.87 -8.43
N PRO A 253 22.82 -10.73 -7.09
CA PRO A 253 22.34 -11.82 -6.26
C PRO A 253 20.87 -12.16 -6.58
N PRO A 254 20.51 -13.44 -6.83
CA PRO A 254 19.13 -13.83 -7.12
C PRO A 254 18.12 -13.43 -6.03
N GLU A 255 18.54 -13.46 -4.78
CA GLU A 255 17.69 -13.24 -3.60
C GLU A 255 17.21 -11.78 -3.49
N THR A 256 18.02 -10.83 -3.97
CA THR A 256 17.70 -9.40 -3.92
C THR A 256 17.17 -8.85 -5.23
N ARG A 257 17.37 -9.55 -6.34
CA ARG A 257 17.11 -9.06 -7.70
C ARG A 257 15.70 -8.55 -7.93
N ALA A 258 14.69 -9.31 -7.54
CA ALA A 258 13.29 -8.91 -7.73
C ALA A 258 12.96 -7.64 -6.93
N GLY A 259 13.42 -7.57 -5.67
CA GLY A 259 13.27 -6.38 -4.83
C GLY A 259 14.03 -5.17 -5.37
N ALA A 260 15.23 -5.38 -5.92
CA ALA A 260 16.04 -4.33 -6.54
C ALA A 260 15.38 -3.78 -7.81
N LEU A 261 14.87 -4.63 -8.71
CA LEU A 261 14.11 -4.18 -9.89
C LEU A 261 12.86 -3.40 -9.50
N TRP A 262 12.11 -3.87 -8.49
CA TRP A 262 10.98 -3.13 -7.96
C TRP A 262 11.37 -1.73 -7.51
N ALA A 263 12.42 -1.61 -6.69
CA ALA A 263 12.92 -0.36 -6.14
C ALA A 263 13.47 0.58 -7.22
N LEU A 264 14.23 0.07 -8.18
CA LEU A 264 14.81 0.85 -9.28
C LEU A 264 13.74 1.59 -10.08
N GLY A 265 12.55 1.01 -10.23
CA GLY A 265 11.40 1.67 -10.86
C GLY A 265 10.97 2.99 -10.20
N PHE A 266 11.31 3.22 -8.92
CA PHE A 266 11.04 4.49 -8.21
C PHE A 266 12.22 5.45 -8.18
N SER A 267 13.41 5.00 -8.59
CA SER A 267 14.61 5.84 -8.62
C SER A 267 14.48 6.97 -9.64
N GLY A 268 13.82 6.68 -10.77
CA GLY A 268 13.68 7.61 -11.87
C GLY A 268 15.01 7.95 -12.57
N ARG A 269 16.07 7.17 -12.35
CA ARG A 269 17.41 7.50 -12.87
C ARG A 269 17.67 6.83 -14.23
N PRO A 270 18.35 7.49 -15.17
CA PRO A 270 18.76 6.85 -16.43
C PRO A 270 19.61 5.60 -16.20
N LEU A 271 20.51 5.63 -15.21
CA LEU A 271 21.32 4.48 -14.79
C LEU A 271 20.46 3.26 -14.43
N ALA A 272 19.32 3.47 -13.76
CA ALA A 272 18.40 2.39 -13.41
C ALA A 272 17.69 1.82 -14.63
N ALA A 273 17.30 2.67 -15.60
CA ALA A 273 16.73 2.21 -16.85
C ALA A 273 17.74 1.39 -17.66
N ASP A 274 18.98 1.86 -17.76
CA ASP A 274 20.10 1.13 -18.39
C ASP A 274 20.30 -0.25 -17.72
N ALA A 275 20.26 -0.30 -16.39
CA ALA A 275 20.43 -1.53 -15.62
C ALA A 275 19.27 -2.54 -15.73
N CYS A 276 18.07 -2.11 -16.16
CA CYS A 276 16.94 -3.02 -16.36
C CYS A 276 17.05 -3.85 -17.64
N LEU A 277 17.72 -3.33 -18.68
CA LEU A 277 17.74 -3.94 -20.02
C LEU A 277 18.26 -5.40 -20.05
N PRO A 278 19.36 -5.75 -19.35
CA PRO A 278 19.86 -7.13 -19.37
C PRO A 278 18.87 -8.15 -18.79
N TRP A 279 17.93 -7.69 -17.95
CA TRP A 279 16.96 -8.54 -17.26
C TRP A 279 15.64 -8.70 -18.01
N LEU A 280 15.42 -7.98 -19.11
CA LEU A 280 14.18 -8.07 -19.90
C LEU A 280 13.96 -9.46 -20.52
N GLY A 281 15.03 -10.24 -20.73
CA GLY A 281 14.96 -11.60 -21.25
C GLY A 281 15.00 -12.71 -20.19
N ASP A 282 15.13 -12.36 -18.90
CA ASP A 282 15.22 -13.33 -17.82
C ASP A 282 13.81 -13.80 -17.41
N SER A 283 13.54 -15.11 -17.47
CA SER A 283 12.19 -15.65 -17.22
C SER A 283 11.66 -15.38 -15.80
N ALA A 284 12.54 -15.23 -14.81
CA ALA A 284 12.13 -15.02 -13.43
C ALA A 284 11.75 -13.55 -13.15
N VAL A 285 12.38 -12.59 -13.84
CA VAL A 285 12.26 -11.16 -13.51
C VAL A 285 11.98 -10.21 -14.68
N ALA A 286 11.83 -10.73 -15.90
CA ALA A 286 11.57 -9.92 -17.11
C ALA A 286 10.43 -8.93 -16.90
N LYS A 287 9.29 -9.40 -16.39
CA LYS A 287 8.11 -8.58 -16.11
C LYS A 287 8.44 -7.39 -15.19
N LEU A 288 9.13 -7.63 -14.09
CA LEU A 288 9.54 -6.57 -13.15
C LEU A 288 10.54 -5.59 -13.76
N ALA A 289 11.49 -6.09 -14.56
CA ALA A 289 12.45 -5.24 -15.27
C ALA A 289 11.76 -4.33 -16.30
N GLY A 290 10.81 -4.88 -17.07
CA GLY A 290 9.99 -4.11 -18.00
C GLY A 290 9.17 -3.03 -17.30
N GLU A 291 8.53 -3.38 -16.18
CA GLU A 291 7.74 -2.42 -15.40
C GLU A 291 8.62 -1.31 -14.81
N ALA A 292 9.77 -1.64 -14.23
CA ALA A 292 10.72 -0.67 -13.70
C ALA A 292 11.22 0.28 -14.79
N PHE A 293 11.59 -0.26 -15.95
CA PHE A 293 12.00 0.52 -17.13
C PHE A 293 10.88 1.46 -17.59
N SER A 294 9.65 0.98 -17.64
CA SER A 294 8.47 1.75 -18.06
C SER A 294 8.15 2.90 -17.10
N ASN A 295 8.28 2.66 -15.79
CA ASN A 295 8.06 3.69 -14.79
C ASN A 295 9.09 4.82 -14.85
N ILE A 296 10.33 4.53 -15.22
CA ILE A 296 11.37 5.56 -15.39
C ILE A 296 11.15 6.32 -16.69
N THR A 297 10.95 5.58 -17.79
CA THR A 297 11.04 6.12 -19.15
C THR A 297 9.71 6.59 -19.74
N GLY A 298 8.58 6.16 -19.17
CA GLY A 298 7.25 6.40 -19.71
C GLY A 298 6.88 5.53 -20.91
N LEU A 299 7.74 4.57 -21.29
CA LEU A 299 7.42 3.62 -22.33
C LEU A 299 6.25 2.74 -21.87
N LYS A 300 5.17 2.70 -22.66
CA LYS A 300 4.07 1.76 -22.43
C LYS A 300 4.42 0.40 -22.98
N LEU A 301 4.34 -0.64 -22.16
CA LEU A 301 4.49 -2.03 -22.58
C LEU A 301 3.22 -2.51 -23.25
N GLU A 302 3.06 -2.11 -24.51
CA GLU A 302 1.94 -2.49 -25.37
C GLU A 302 2.46 -2.72 -26.81
N GLY A 303 1.68 -3.43 -27.63
CA GLY A 303 1.99 -3.63 -29.05
C GLY A 303 3.37 -4.25 -29.29
N PRO A 304 4.30 -3.57 -29.99
CA PRO A 304 5.61 -4.12 -30.33
C PRO A 304 6.56 -4.32 -29.13
N TYR A 305 6.24 -3.74 -27.97
CA TYR A 305 7.08 -3.82 -26.77
C TYR A 305 6.73 -5.00 -25.87
N VAL A 306 5.75 -5.82 -26.27
CA VAL A 306 5.27 -6.97 -25.51
C VAL A 306 5.35 -8.20 -26.40
N LEU A 307 5.88 -9.29 -25.84
CA LEU A 307 5.80 -10.59 -26.49
C LEU A 307 4.38 -11.11 -26.42
N PRO A 308 3.85 -11.74 -27.49
CA PRO A 308 2.56 -12.41 -27.41
C PRO A 308 2.55 -13.36 -26.22
N SER A 309 1.47 -13.38 -25.43
CA SER A 309 1.31 -14.36 -24.36
C SER A 309 1.31 -15.75 -24.96
N THR A 310 2.47 -16.40 -25.01
CA THR A 310 2.61 -17.84 -25.21
C THR A 310 2.30 -18.50 -23.87
N GLN A 311 1.04 -18.45 -23.44
CA GLN A 311 0.56 -19.42 -22.46
C GLN A 311 -0.02 -20.59 -23.26
N PRO A 312 0.74 -21.67 -23.53
CA PRO A 312 0.09 -22.97 -23.52
C PRO A 312 -0.58 -23.12 -22.14
N ARG A 313 -1.78 -23.74 -22.11
CA ARG A 313 -2.35 -24.24 -20.84
C ARG A 313 -1.21 -24.92 -20.09
N GLN A 314 -0.92 -24.50 -18.87
CA GLN A 314 0.01 -25.24 -18.01
C GLN A 314 -0.44 -26.70 -18.06
N GLU A 315 0.37 -27.57 -18.66
CA GLU A 315 0.22 -28.99 -18.39
C GLU A 315 0.43 -29.14 -16.88
N PRO A 316 -0.46 -29.86 -16.18
CA PRO A 316 -0.28 -30.07 -14.76
C PRO A 316 1.13 -30.62 -14.54
N VAL A 317 1.92 -29.94 -13.72
CA VAL A 317 3.21 -30.46 -13.30
C VAL A 317 2.92 -31.81 -12.61
N PRO A 318 3.65 -32.90 -12.92
CA PRO A 318 3.47 -34.13 -12.18
C PRO A 318 3.63 -33.86 -10.68
N LEU A 319 2.72 -34.39 -9.85
CA LEU A 319 2.70 -34.20 -8.38
C LEU A 319 4.06 -34.51 -7.69
N GLU A 320 4.94 -35.24 -8.37
CA GLU A 320 6.28 -35.63 -7.92
C GLU A 320 7.33 -34.51 -8.10
N GLU A 321 7.05 -33.52 -8.95
CA GLU A 321 7.87 -32.33 -9.22
C GLU A 321 7.24 -31.03 -8.68
N GLU A 322 6.06 -31.12 -8.06
CA GLU A 322 5.44 -30.00 -7.36
C GLU A 322 6.20 -29.72 -6.06
N ASP A 323 6.79 -28.54 -5.98
CA ASP A 323 7.28 -28.00 -4.72
C ASP A 323 6.06 -27.68 -3.83
N LEU A 324 5.75 -28.59 -2.91
CA LEU A 324 4.62 -28.48 -1.98
C LEU A 324 4.73 -27.25 -1.06
N ASP A 325 5.91 -26.63 -0.97
CA ASP A 325 6.16 -25.41 -0.20
C ASP A 325 6.12 -24.13 -1.05
N ALA A 326 5.90 -24.23 -2.37
CA ALA A 326 5.77 -23.06 -3.24
C ALA A 326 4.48 -22.28 -2.92
N ASP A 327 4.59 -20.96 -2.76
CA ASP A 327 3.43 -20.09 -2.63
C ASP A 327 2.69 -20.00 -3.97
N ILE A 328 1.61 -20.77 -4.11
CA ILE A 328 0.77 -20.85 -5.33
C ILE A 328 -0.16 -19.63 -5.44
N ALA A 329 -0.18 -18.72 -4.45
CA ALA A 329 -1.01 -17.54 -4.52
C ALA A 329 -0.58 -16.65 -5.71
N PRO A 330 -1.51 -16.28 -6.62
CA PRO A 330 -1.18 -15.44 -7.77
C PRO A 330 -0.67 -14.09 -7.27
N ARG A 331 0.52 -13.71 -7.74
CA ARG A 331 1.19 -12.47 -7.35
C ARG A 331 0.81 -11.37 -8.33
N PRO A 332 0.73 -10.09 -7.91
CA PRO A 332 0.40 -9.01 -8.84
C PRO A 332 1.38 -8.84 -10.01
N GLU A 333 2.59 -9.35 -9.89
CA GLU A 333 3.58 -9.36 -10.97
C GLU A 333 3.28 -10.41 -12.05
N ASP A 334 2.44 -11.40 -11.77
CA ASP A 334 2.07 -12.42 -12.75
C ASP A 334 1.15 -11.84 -13.84
N ASP A 335 0.41 -10.76 -13.54
CA ASP A 335 -0.46 -10.04 -14.49
C ASP A 335 0.30 -9.00 -15.35
N LEU A 336 1.60 -8.79 -15.11
CA LEU A 336 2.40 -7.88 -15.94
C LEU A 336 2.61 -8.45 -17.36
N PRO A 337 2.66 -7.58 -18.37
CA PRO A 337 3.00 -7.98 -19.73
C PRO A 337 4.45 -8.49 -19.80
N LEU A 338 4.68 -9.51 -20.63
CA LEU A 338 6.02 -10.02 -20.88
C LEU A 338 6.75 -9.07 -21.86
N PRO A 339 7.82 -8.37 -21.45
CA PRO A 339 8.48 -7.39 -22.31
C PRO A 339 9.15 -8.04 -23.53
N HIS A 340 9.21 -7.32 -24.64
CA HIS A 340 10.00 -7.68 -25.82
C HIS A 340 11.40 -7.04 -25.73
N PRO A 341 12.47 -7.80 -25.38
CA PRO A 341 13.76 -7.22 -25.01
C PRO A 341 14.40 -6.40 -26.13
N GLU A 342 14.45 -6.97 -27.34
CA GLU A 342 15.09 -6.31 -28.50
C GLU A 342 14.38 -5.02 -28.92
N ALA A 343 13.04 -5.01 -28.93
CA ALA A 343 12.24 -3.84 -29.28
C ALA A 343 12.42 -2.72 -28.25
N ILE A 344 12.43 -3.05 -26.96
CA ILE A 344 12.66 -2.08 -25.88
C ILE A 344 14.09 -1.53 -25.93
N ALA A 345 15.10 -2.40 -26.12
CA ALA A 345 16.49 -1.98 -26.22
C ALA A 345 16.73 -1.06 -27.43
N SER A 346 16.10 -1.36 -28.59
CA SER A 346 16.17 -0.52 -29.79
C SER A 346 15.52 0.85 -29.55
N TRP A 347 14.33 0.87 -28.95
CA TRP A 347 13.66 2.12 -28.56
C TRP A 347 14.53 2.93 -27.60
N TRP A 348 15.09 2.29 -26.58
CA TRP A 348 15.93 2.96 -25.59
C TRP A 348 17.17 3.58 -26.22
N HIS A 349 17.84 2.84 -27.11
CA HIS A 349 18.99 3.37 -27.85
C HIS A 349 18.65 4.66 -28.60
N SER A 350 17.45 4.73 -29.20
CA SER A 350 16.99 5.94 -29.89
C SER A 350 16.61 7.09 -28.94
N GLU A 351 15.99 6.80 -27.79
CA GLU A 351 15.40 7.81 -26.91
C GLU A 351 16.30 8.22 -25.73
N ARG A 352 17.37 7.47 -25.43
CA ARG A 352 18.29 7.68 -24.29
C ARG A 352 18.81 9.12 -24.19
N HIS A 353 19.00 9.79 -25.33
CA HIS A 353 19.49 11.16 -25.42
C HIS A 353 18.55 12.20 -24.78
N ARG A 354 17.26 11.89 -24.60
CA ARG A 354 16.28 12.75 -23.91
C ARG A 354 16.44 12.72 -22.39
N PHE A 355 17.18 11.74 -21.87
CA PHE A 355 17.36 11.50 -20.44
C PHE A 355 18.73 12.01 -20.00
N THR A 356 18.75 13.06 -19.20
CA THR A 356 19.99 13.68 -18.71
C THR A 356 20.41 13.03 -17.39
N ASP A 357 21.70 12.69 -17.27
CA ASP A 357 22.25 12.14 -16.04
C ASP A 357 22.11 13.14 -14.88
N GLY A 358 21.87 12.62 -13.67
CA GLY A 358 21.59 13.44 -12.48
C GLY A 358 20.17 14.01 -12.40
N VAL A 359 19.39 14.00 -13.49
CA VAL A 359 17.96 14.33 -13.48
C VAL A 359 17.16 13.07 -13.10
N ARG A 360 16.14 13.24 -12.26
CA ARG A 360 15.19 12.19 -11.92
C ARG A 360 13.96 12.31 -12.80
N TYR A 361 13.43 11.18 -13.27
CA TYR A 361 12.27 11.09 -14.15
C TYR A 361 11.18 10.22 -13.51
N LEU A 362 9.93 10.50 -13.83
CA LEU A 362 8.78 9.65 -13.54
C LEU A 362 7.91 9.63 -14.79
N LEU A 363 7.66 8.44 -15.32
CA LEU A 363 6.89 8.21 -16.54
C LEU A 363 7.44 9.04 -17.72
N GLY A 364 8.76 9.16 -17.84
CA GLY A 364 9.42 9.89 -18.93
C GLY A 364 9.46 11.41 -18.77
N HIS A 365 8.90 11.95 -17.69
CA HIS A 365 8.90 13.38 -17.39
C HIS A 365 9.88 13.70 -16.26
N PRO A 366 10.64 14.81 -16.32
CA PRO A 366 11.45 15.26 -15.19
C PRO A 366 10.59 15.37 -13.92
N PHE A 367 11.09 14.81 -12.83
CA PHE A 367 10.34 14.64 -11.59
C PHE A 367 9.93 15.98 -10.98
N GLN A 368 8.63 16.16 -10.82
CA GLN A 368 7.98 17.31 -10.21
C GLN A 368 6.73 16.85 -9.47
N GLY A 369 6.23 17.64 -8.52
CA GLY A 369 5.05 17.25 -7.74
C GLY A 369 3.80 17.00 -8.59
N GLU A 370 3.59 17.77 -9.67
CA GLU A 370 2.48 17.55 -10.62
C GLU A 370 2.59 16.21 -11.37
N VAL A 371 3.81 15.77 -11.67
CA VAL A 371 4.05 14.46 -12.32
C VAL A 371 3.72 13.33 -11.34
N LEU A 372 4.15 13.46 -10.07
CA LEU A 372 3.81 12.50 -9.01
C LEU A 372 2.29 12.43 -8.78
N TRP A 373 1.62 13.60 -8.74
CA TRP A 373 0.16 13.65 -8.59
C TRP A 373 -0.56 13.01 -9.76
N THR A 374 -0.12 13.26 -11.00
CA THR A 374 -0.69 12.63 -12.20
C THR A 374 -0.50 11.12 -12.19
N ALA A 375 0.67 10.63 -11.75
CA ALA A 375 0.91 9.20 -11.57
C ALA A 375 -0.01 8.60 -10.50
N LEU A 376 -0.27 9.32 -9.40
CA LEU A 376 -1.22 8.90 -8.36
C LEU A 376 -2.68 8.94 -8.81
N GLU A 377 -3.03 9.79 -9.76
CA GLU A 377 -4.39 9.87 -10.32
C GLU A 377 -4.64 8.77 -11.37
N ARG A 378 -3.67 8.53 -12.27
CA ARG A 378 -3.88 7.77 -13.52
C ARG A 378 -2.98 6.55 -13.70
N GLY A 379 -2.02 6.35 -12.82
CA GLY A 379 -1.08 5.24 -12.92
C GLY A 379 -1.65 3.93 -12.38
N PRO A 380 -0.97 2.81 -12.66
CA PRO A 380 -1.35 1.49 -12.18
C PRO A 380 -1.51 1.41 -10.67
N MET A 381 -2.54 0.72 -10.18
CA MET A 381 -2.85 0.61 -8.76
C MET A 381 -1.66 0.14 -7.92
N ARG A 382 -0.93 -0.88 -8.40
CA ARG A 382 0.22 -1.47 -7.70
C ARG A 382 1.34 -0.50 -7.33
N ARG A 383 1.54 0.57 -8.11
CA ARG A 383 2.63 1.55 -7.89
C ARG A 383 2.19 2.71 -6.99
N ARG A 384 0.87 2.92 -6.85
CA ARG A 384 0.30 4.09 -6.16
C ARG A 384 0.66 4.15 -4.67
N HIS A 385 0.83 3.00 -4.01
CA HIS A 385 1.20 2.97 -2.59
C HIS A 385 2.56 3.61 -2.33
N GLU A 386 3.59 3.28 -3.12
CA GLU A 386 4.93 3.86 -2.96
C GLU A 386 5.00 5.31 -3.42
N TRP A 387 4.23 5.69 -4.45
CA TRP A 387 4.10 7.10 -4.82
C TRP A 387 3.39 7.93 -3.73
N ALA A 388 2.41 7.36 -3.06
CA ALA A 388 1.72 8.02 -1.95
C ALA A 388 2.64 8.15 -0.74
N ARG A 389 3.43 7.11 -0.45
CA ARG A 389 4.50 7.16 0.54
C ARG A 389 5.54 8.25 0.23
N GLU A 390 5.98 8.35 -1.02
CA GLU A 390 6.87 9.42 -1.47
C GLU A 390 6.26 10.82 -1.25
N LEU A 391 4.98 10.99 -1.59
CA LEU A 391 4.25 12.23 -1.36
C LEU A 391 4.20 12.60 0.14
N VAL A 392 3.90 11.63 0.99
CA VAL A 392 3.86 11.80 2.46
C VAL A 392 5.22 12.24 2.98
N ILE A 393 6.31 11.54 2.60
CA ILE A 393 7.66 11.88 3.06
C ILE A 393 8.06 13.29 2.60
N ARG A 394 7.91 13.59 1.32
CA ARG A 394 8.35 14.88 0.75
C ARG A 394 7.52 16.06 1.25
N SER A 395 6.28 15.83 1.66
CA SER A 395 5.39 16.86 2.21
C SER A 395 5.49 17.01 3.73
N GLY A 396 6.35 16.24 4.39
CA GLY A 396 6.45 16.23 5.84
C GLY A 396 5.18 15.70 6.52
N GLY A 397 4.47 14.76 5.88
CA GLY A 397 3.19 14.22 6.36
C GLY A 397 1.97 15.10 6.09
N THR A 398 2.17 16.32 5.56
CA THR A 398 1.07 17.29 5.41
C THR A 398 0.17 17.05 4.19
N LEU A 399 0.57 16.14 3.30
CA LEU A 399 -0.22 15.62 2.18
C LEU A 399 -0.26 14.09 2.30
N ASN A 400 -1.47 13.53 2.32
CA ASN A 400 -1.69 12.09 2.32
C ASN A 400 -2.74 11.72 1.28
N ILE A 401 -2.53 10.61 0.58
CA ILE A 401 -3.54 9.98 -0.27
C ILE A 401 -3.65 8.54 0.22
N PRO A 402 -4.74 8.17 0.93
CA PRO A 402 -4.88 6.85 1.52
C PRO A 402 -5.24 5.83 0.43
N THR A 403 -4.24 5.39 -0.33
CA THR A 403 -4.38 4.54 -1.53
C THR A 403 -4.99 3.15 -1.29
N ARG A 404 -5.15 2.76 -0.02
CA ARG A 404 -5.88 1.56 0.39
C ARG A 404 -7.33 1.81 0.81
N ALA A 405 -7.75 3.07 0.99
CA ALA A 405 -9.14 3.41 1.30
C ALA A 405 -10.06 3.21 0.09
N LEU A 406 -11.37 3.37 0.27
CA LEU A 406 -12.33 3.37 -0.84
C LEU A 406 -12.00 4.49 -1.84
N ALA A 407 -12.24 4.24 -3.12
CA ALA A 407 -11.92 5.10 -4.25
C ALA A 407 -12.48 6.51 -4.10
N HIS A 408 -13.67 6.69 -3.54
CA HIS A 408 -14.21 8.02 -3.27
C HIS A 408 -13.36 8.82 -2.26
N ARG A 409 -12.85 8.18 -1.18
CA ARG A 409 -11.92 8.79 -0.22
C ARG A 409 -10.59 9.14 -0.89
N GLN A 410 -10.08 8.24 -1.76
CA GLN A 410 -8.87 8.51 -2.54
C GLN A 410 -9.04 9.70 -3.47
N ARG A 411 -10.17 9.80 -4.20
CA ARG A 411 -10.48 10.92 -5.10
C ARG A 411 -10.62 12.24 -4.34
N ALA A 412 -11.27 12.23 -3.18
CA ALA A 412 -11.36 13.41 -2.32
C ALA A 412 -9.96 13.88 -1.88
N ALA A 413 -9.09 12.97 -1.44
CA ALA A 413 -7.71 13.30 -1.07
C ALA A 413 -6.89 13.81 -2.27
N LEU A 414 -7.02 13.20 -3.45
CA LEU A 414 -6.39 13.68 -4.68
C LEU A 414 -6.80 15.11 -5.01
N GLN A 415 -8.09 15.44 -4.91
CA GLN A 415 -8.61 16.78 -5.15
C GLN A 415 -8.06 17.80 -4.14
N GLN A 416 -8.00 17.45 -2.86
CA GLN A 416 -7.51 18.32 -1.79
C GLN A 416 -6.00 18.60 -1.87
N THR A 417 -5.23 17.65 -2.41
CA THR A 417 -3.76 17.75 -2.50
C THR A 417 -3.29 18.46 -3.78
N ARG A 418 -4.11 18.52 -4.84
CA ARG A 418 -3.73 19.01 -6.18
C ARG A 418 -3.06 20.39 -6.19
N SER A 419 -3.61 21.38 -5.48
CA SER A 419 -3.01 22.73 -5.49
C SER A 419 -1.72 22.85 -4.67
N ARG A 420 -1.44 21.86 -3.81
CA ARG A 420 -0.31 21.88 -2.87
C ARG A 420 0.91 21.12 -3.39
N VAL A 421 0.73 20.20 -4.34
CA VAL A 421 1.84 19.39 -4.89
C VAL A 421 2.82 20.19 -5.74
N ALA A 422 2.43 21.34 -6.31
CA ALA A 422 3.33 22.19 -7.10
C ALA A 422 4.60 22.64 -6.34
N ASN A 423 4.52 22.75 -5.01
CA ASN A 423 5.63 23.17 -4.14
C ASN A 423 6.40 21.99 -3.52
N LEU A 424 6.15 20.76 -3.97
CA LEU A 424 6.77 19.58 -3.39
C LEU A 424 8.29 19.58 -3.63
N PRO A 425 9.12 19.42 -2.59
CA PRO A 425 10.57 19.31 -2.75
C PRO A 425 10.94 18.11 -3.63
N THR A 426 11.71 18.34 -4.68
CA THR A 426 12.11 17.31 -5.67
C THR A 426 13.53 16.78 -5.47
N GLY A 427 14.31 17.40 -4.59
CA GLY A 427 15.69 17.00 -4.29
C GLY A 427 15.78 15.66 -3.52
N PRO A 428 17.01 15.14 -3.35
CA PRO A 428 17.25 13.97 -2.50
C PRO A 428 16.88 14.26 -1.04
N PHE A 429 16.59 13.22 -0.27
CA PHE A 429 16.18 13.32 1.15
C PHE A 429 17.24 14.01 2.02
N SER A 430 18.52 13.91 1.67
CA SER A 430 19.62 14.62 2.33
C SER A 430 19.52 16.16 2.22
N ARG A 431 18.77 16.68 1.24
CA ARG A 431 18.57 18.12 0.98
C ARG A 431 17.17 18.61 1.33
N LEU A 432 16.30 17.74 1.85
CA LEU A 432 15.04 18.22 2.40
C LEU A 432 15.38 19.06 3.63
N ASN A 433 15.08 20.37 3.56
CA ASN A 433 15.23 21.26 4.71
C ASN A 433 14.19 20.83 5.75
N PHE A 434 14.67 20.09 6.73
CA PHE A 434 13.90 19.67 7.88
C PHE A 434 13.93 20.75 8.98
N ASP A 435 13.77 22.03 8.61
CA ASP A 435 13.73 23.12 9.60
C ASP A 435 12.33 23.27 10.19
#